data_AF-A0A0L0UMJ6-F1
#
_entry.id   AF-A0A0L0UMJ6-F1
#
_cell.length_a   1.000
_cell.length_b   1.000
_cell.length_c   1.000
_cell.angle_alpha   90.00
_cell.angle_beta   90.00
_cell.angle_gamma   90.00
#
_symmetry.space_group_name_H-M   'P 1'
#
loop_
_entity.id
_entity.type
_entity.pdbx_description
1 polymer ?
#
loop_
_entity_poly.entity_id
_entity_poly.type
_entity_poly.pdbx_seq_one_letter_code
_entity_poly.pdbx_strand_id
1 'polypeptide(L)'
;MADIQKQFEELMKVVAEERILRQKAEAALAKARRAAENLAKANAVALAASAAATQKGPKMGLPEKFSGSRGAKAERWVNQIGLYMTANAHLFPDNRTKVLWSLSYLDGQALEWADQFAKKLFQAEF
;
A
#
# COMPACT_ATOMS: atom_id res chain seq x y z
N MET A 1 59.78 -43.07 -17.23
CA MET A 1 59.73 -41.64 -17.64
C MET A 1 58.39 -41.27 -18.27
N ALA A 2 57.78 -42.10 -19.13
CA ALA A 2 56.50 -41.79 -19.78
C ALA A 2 55.27 -41.69 -18.84
N ASP A 3 55.17 -42.55 -17.81
CA ASP A 3 54.01 -42.54 -16.89
C ASP A 3 53.90 -41.28 -16.03
N ILE A 4 55.04 -40.71 -15.60
CA ILE A 4 55.07 -39.48 -14.80
C ILE A 4 54.58 -38.28 -15.62
N GLN A 5 54.91 -38.27 -16.91
CA GLN A 5 54.49 -37.22 -17.83
C GLN A 5 52.97 -37.25 -18.04
N LYS A 6 52.39 -38.46 -18.15
CA LYS A 6 50.94 -38.66 -18.25
C LYS A 6 50.20 -38.25 -16.97
N GLN A 7 50.72 -38.58 -15.79
CA GLN A 7 50.14 -38.14 -14.52
C GLN A 7 50.14 -36.61 -14.36
N PHE A 8 51.19 -35.94 -14.85
CA PHE A 8 51.25 -34.48 -14.84
C PHE A 8 50.20 -33.84 -15.75
N GLU A 9 49.97 -34.40 -16.94
CA GLU A 9 48.92 -33.93 -17.86
C GLU A 9 47.51 -34.10 -17.28
N GLU A 10 47.23 -35.26 -16.66
CA GLU A 10 45.95 -35.50 -15.99
C GLU A 10 45.73 -34.53 -14.82
N LEU A 11 46.76 -34.26 -14.01
CA LEU A 11 46.67 -33.31 -12.91
C LEU A 11 46.43 -31.88 -13.40
N MET A 12 47.11 -31.45 -14.47
CA MET A 12 46.89 -30.14 -15.09
C MET A 12 45.46 -29.98 -15.62
N LYS A 13 44.88 -31.05 -16.17
CA LYS A 13 43.48 -31.06 -16.63
C LYS A 13 42.50 -30.92 -15.46
N VAL A 14 42.69 -31.68 -14.39
CA VAL A 14 41.85 -31.60 -13.18
C VAL A 14 41.93 -30.20 -12.55
N VAL A 15 43.12 -29.60 -12.49
CA VAL A 15 43.31 -28.24 -11.95
C VAL A 15 42.59 -27.19 -12.81
N ALA A 16 42.59 -27.34 -14.14
CA ALA A 16 41.85 -26.45 -15.03
C ALA A 16 40.33 -26.57 -14.85
N GLU A 17 39.82 -27.79 -14.73
CA GLU A 17 38.40 -28.05 -14.48
C GLU A 17 37.94 -27.50 -13.11
N GLU A 18 38.71 -27.74 -12.05
CA GLU A 18 38.49 -27.18 -10.71
C GLU A 18 38.43 -25.65 -10.75
N ARG A 19 39.35 -25.01 -11.47
CA ARG A 19 39.37 -23.55 -11.60
C ARG A 19 38.11 -23.01 -12.28
N ILE A 20 37.62 -23.69 -13.32
CA ILE A 20 36.38 -23.31 -14.02
C ILE A 20 35.18 -23.48 -13.09
N LEU A 21 35.12 -24.59 -12.34
CA LEU A 21 34.04 -24.85 -11.39
C LEU A 21 34.02 -23.79 -10.27
N ARG A 22 35.18 -23.43 -9.73
CA ARG A 22 35.31 -22.37 -8.72
C ARG A 22 34.86 -21.01 -9.26
N GLN A 23 35.30 -20.63 -10.46
CA GLN A 23 34.85 -19.37 -11.08
C GLN A 23 33.34 -19.34 -11.31
N LYS A 24 32.74 -20.46 -11.73
CA LYS A 24 31.27 -20.57 -11.88
C LYS A 24 30.56 -20.45 -10.54
N ALA A 25 31.06 -21.10 -9.49
CA ALA A 25 30.50 -21.02 -8.15
C ALA A 25 30.58 -19.60 -7.56
N GLU A 26 31.73 -18.92 -7.73
CA GLU A 26 31.92 -17.54 -7.31
C GLU A 26 30.99 -16.57 -8.06
N ALA A 27 30.82 -16.74 -9.38
CA ALA A 27 29.89 -15.94 -10.18
C ALA A 27 28.43 -16.16 -9.74
N ALA A 28 28.05 -17.41 -9.44
CA ALA A 28 26.72 -17.74 -8.94
C ALA A 28 26.46 -17.11 -7.56
N LEU A 29 27.45 -17.16 -6.66
CA LEU A 29 27.37 -16.53 -5.34
C LEU A 29 27.26 -15.01 -5.46
N ALA A 30 28.07 -14.37 -6.31
CA ALA A 30 27.99 -12.93 -6.57
C ALA A 30 26.61 -12.52 -7.13
N LYS A 31 26.05 -13.32 -8.05
CA LYS A 31 24.69 -13.10 -8.58
C LYS A 31 23.62 -13.24 -7.49
N ALA A 32 23.72 -14.26 -6.64
CA ALA A 32 22.80 -14.47 -5.53
C ALA A 32 22.86 -13.33 -4.50
N ARG A 33 24.07 -12.84 -4.16
CA ARG A 33 24.24 -11.67 -3.28
C ARG A 33 23.61 -10.42 -3.86
N ARG A 34 23.86 -10.11 -5.14
CA ARG A 34 23.22 -8.97 -5.81
C ARG A 34 21.70 -9.08 -5.82
N ALA A 35 21.16 -10.27 -6.08
CA ALA A 35 19.72 -10.50 -6.03
C ALA A 35 19.15 -10.28 -4.62
N ALA A 36 19.82 -10.79 -3.59
CA ALA A 36 19.41 -10.59 -2.20
C ALA A 36 19.47 -9.12 -1.77
N GLU A 37 20.54 -8.40 -2.16
CA GLU A 37 20.66 -6.96 -1.91
C GLU A 37 19.56 -6.15 -2.61
N ASN A 38 19.22 -6.50 -3.86
CA ASN A 38 18.14 -5.84 -4.58
C ASN A 38 16.78 -6.10 -3.94
N LEU A 39 16.53 -7.33 -3.48
CA LEU A 39 15.31 -7.67 -2.73
C LEU A 39 15.24 -6.92 -1.40
N ALA A 40 16.35 -6.84 -0.65
CA ALA A 40 16.41 -6.09 0.61
C ALA A 40 16.14 -4.60 0.39
N LYS A 41 16.73 -4.00 -0.66
CA LYS A 41 16.48 -2.59 -1.04
C LYS A 41 15.02 -2.37 -1.44
N ALA A 42 14.45 -3.25 -2.27
CA ALA A 42 13.04 -3.16 -2.66
C ALA A 42 12.11 -3.22 -1.44
N ASN A 43 12.39 -4.13 -0.50
CA ASN A 43 11.61 -4.26 0.72
C ASN A 43 11.73 -3.02 1.62
N ALA A 44 12.93 -2.47 1.77
CA ALA A 44 13.14 -1.23 2.52
C ALA A 44 12.38 -0.04 1.92
N VAL A 45 12.36 0.08 0.59
CA VAL A 45 11.57 1.11 -0.11
C VAL A 45 10.07 0.91 0.10
N ALA A 46 9.57 -0.33 0.05
CA ALA A 46 8.16 -0.63 0.32
C ALA A 46 7.76 -0.32 1.77
N LEU A 47 8.61 -0.63 2.76
CA LEU A 47 8.40 -0.27 4.16
C LEU A 47 8.39 1.27 4.35
N ALA A 48 9.31 1.98 3.70
CA ALA A 48 9.34 3.45 3.77
C ALA A 48 8.08 4.09 3.15
N ALA A 49 7.62 3.57 2.01
CA ALA A 49 6.40 4.05 1.34
C ALA A 49 5.14 3.81 2.20
N SER A 50 5.03 2.65 2.85
CA SER A 50 3.90 2.35 3.76
C SER A 50 3.95 3.17 5.05
N ALA A 51 5.14 3.42 5.61
CA ALA A 51 5.31 4.29 6.77
C ALA A 51 4.94 5.75 6.44
N ALA A 52 5.32 6.25 5.26
CA ALA A 52 4.94 7.59 4.80
C ALA A 52 3.42 7.72 4.59
N ALA A 53 2.74 6.67 4.11
CA ALA A 53 1.30 6.64 3.98
C ALA A 53 0.55 6.65 5.34
N THR A 54 1.24 6.36 6.45
CA THR A 54 0.63 6.20 7.78
C THR A 54 0.82 7.43 8.69
N GLN A 55 1.32 8.55 8.17
CA GLN A 55 1.38 9.81 8.93
C GLN A 55 -0.05 10.31 9.21
N LYS A 56 -0.64 9.86 10.32
CA LYS A 56 -1.94 10.32 10.80
C LYS A 56 -1.84 11.81 11.08
N GLY A 57 -2.60 12.61 10.34
CA GLY A 57 -2.70 14.04 10.55
C GLY A 57 -3.27 14.39 11.93
N PRO A 58 -3.43 15.70 12.23
CA PRO A 58 -4.04 16.14 13.48
C PRO A 58 -5.36 15.43 13.75
N LYS A 59 -5.60 15.04 15.01
CA LYS A 59 -6.86 14.38 15.39
C LYS A 59 -8.01 15.38 15.25
N MET A 60 -8.77 15.26 14.15
CA MET A 60 -9.93 16.10 13.88
C MET A 60 -11.13 15.67 14.72
N GLY A 61 -11.95 16.64 15.14
CA GLY A 61 -13.25 16.36 15.75
C GLY A 61 -14.20 15.74 14.73
N LEU A 62 -15.07 14.83 15.19
CA LEU A 62 -16.13 14.28 14.35
C LEU A 62 -17.26 15.31 14.15
N PRO A 63 -17.97 15.30 13.01
CA PRO A 63 -19.15 16.14 12.81
C PRO A 63 -20.26 15.82 13.82
N GLU A 64 -21.13 16.80 14.05
CA GLU A 64 -22.35 16.59 14.80
C GLU A 64 -23.39 15.81 13.96
N LYS A 65 -24.35 15.16 14.64
CA LYS A 65 -25.52 14.58 13.97
C LYS A 65 -26.44 15.70 13.46
N PHE A 66 -27.09 15.47 12.33
CA PHE A 66 -27.98 16.44 11.70
C PHE A 66 -29.39 15.91 11.51
N SER A 67 -30.35 16.61 12.09
CA SER A 67 -31.77 16.24 12.11
C SER A 67 -32.61 16.87 11.00
N GLY A 68 -32.03 17.72 10.14
CA GLY A 68 -32.75 18.35 9.02
C GLY A 68 -33.07 19.84 9.20
N SER A 69 -32.54 20.51 10.23
CA SER A 69 -32.77 21.94 10.45
C SER A 69 -32.21 22.81 9.30
N ARG A 70 -32.98 23.79 8.83
CA ARG A 70 -32.58 24.69 7.72
C ARG A 70 -31.72 25.87 8.17
N GLY A 71 -31.17 26.60 7.19
CA GLY A 71 -30.39 27.83 7.41
C GLY A 71 -29.00 27.57 7.98
N ALA A 72 -28.50 28.47 8.83
CA ALA A 72 -27.13 28.44 9.35
C ALA A 72 -26.73 27.13 10.08
N LYS A 73 -27.69 26.30 10.52
CA LYS A 73 -27.38 24.97 11.08
C LYS A 73 -27.03 23.96 9.98
N ALA A 74 -27.75 23.97 8.86
CA ALA A 74 -27.43 23.12 7.70
C ALA A 74 -26.06 23.46 7.13
N GLU A 75 -25.77 24.75 6.92
CA GLU A 75 -24.47 25.21 6.41
C GLU A 75 -23.31 24.79 7.33
N ARG A 76 -23.47 24.97 8.64
CA ARG A 76 -22.46 24.54 9.62
C ARG A 76 -22.21 23.04 9.55
N TRP A 77 -23.25 22.23 9.45
CA TRP A 77 -23.10 20.79 9.34
C TRP A 77 -22.36 20.39 8.05
N VAL A 78 -22.73 20.95 6.90
CA VAL A 78 -22.03 20.71 5.62
C VAL A 78 -20.56 21.10 5.72
N ASN A 79 -20.25 22.24 6.36
CA ASN A 79 -18.87 22.68 6.57
C ASN A 79 -18.08 21.71 7.47
N GLN A 80 -18.67 21.17 8.54
CA GLN A 80 -18.01 20.16 9.39
C GLN A 80 -17.69 18.89 8.60
N ILE A 81 -18.64 18.40 7.80
CA ILE A 81 -18.47 17.24 6.92
C ILE A 81 -17.33 17.48 5.92
N GLY A 82 -17.39 18.61 5.21
CA GLY A 82 -16.39 18.98 4.20
C GLY A 82 -14.99 19.17 4.80
N LEU A 83 -14.89 19.76 5.98
CA LEU A 83 -13.61 19.93 6.69
C LEU A 83 -12.99 18.57 7.05
N TYR A 84 -13.79 17.65 7.59
CA TYR A 84 -13.30 16.31 7.95
C TYR A 84 -12.82 15.53 6.73
N MET A 85 -13.60 15.55 5.63
CA MET A 85 -13.23 14.87 4.40
C MET A 85 -11.97 15.45 3.77
N THR A 86 -11.83 16.78 3.78
CA THR A 86 -10.64 17.46 3.26
C THR A 86 -9.40 17.08 4.07
N ALA A 87 -9.50 17.10 5.40
CA ALA A 87 -8.40 16.73 6.29
C ALA A 87 -8.04 15.23 6.21
N ASN A 88 -8.98 14.38 5.82
CA ASN A 88 -8.81 12.93 5.75
C ASN A 88 -9.05 12.39 4.33
N ALA A 89 -8.59 13.10 3.30
CA ALA A 89 -8.91 12.77 1.90
C ALA A 89 -8.59 11.32 1.50
N HIS A 90 -7.54 10.74 2.08
CA HIS A 90 -7.14 9.34 1.88
C HIS A 90 -8.19 8.31 2.34
N LEU A 91 -9.10 8.67 3.26
CA LEU A 91 -10.22 7.81 3.70
C LEU A 91 -11.44 7.90 2.77
N PHE A 92 -11.46 8.85 1.84
CA PHE A 92 -12.61 9.16 0.99
C PHE A 92 -12.20 9.13 -0.50
N PRO A 93 -11.79 7.96 -1.03
CA PRO A 93 -11.22 7.86 -2.37
C PRO A 93 -12.22 8.17 -3.49
N ASP A 94 -13.52 8.00 -3.23
CA ASP A 94 -14.58 8.19 -4.20
C ASP A 94 -15.80 8.91 -3.61
N ASN A 95 -16.69 9.36 -4.48
CA ASN A 95 -17.93 10.04 -4.08
C ASN A 95 -18.87 9.11 -3.30
N ARG A 96 -18.84 7.80 -3.55
CA ARG A 96 -19.68 6.84 -2.84
C ARG A 96 -19.35 6.79 -1.36
N THR A 97 -18.07 6.72 -1.03
CA THR A 97 -17.56 6.69 0.35
C THR A 97 -17.85 8.00 1.06
N LYS A 98 -17.75 9.13 0.36
CA LYS A 98 -18.16 10.44 0.90
C LYS A 98 -19.64 10.46 1.26
N VAL A 99 -20.52 10.05 0.33
CA VAL A 99 -21.96 10.03 0.56
C VAL A 99 -22.33 9.08 1.69
N LEU A 100 -21.83 7.84 1.67
CA LEU A 100 -22.09 6.85 2.73
C LEU A 100 -21.72 7.38 4.12
N TRP A 101 -20.55 7.99 4.23
CA TRP A 101 -20.10 8.54 5.50
C TRP A 101 -20.96 9.72 5.94
N SER A 102 -21.28 10.66 5.05
CA SER A 102 -22.18 11.78 5.38
C SER A 102 -23.56 11.30 5.83
N LEU A 103 -24.12 10.28 5.17
CA LEU A 103 -25.40 9.67 5.55
C LEU A 103 -25.36 9.10 6.96
N SER A 104 -24.21 8.55 7.40
CA SER A 104 -24.06 8.05 8.77
C SER A 104 -24.20 9.14 9.83
N TYR A 105 -24.04 10.42 9.49
CA TYR A 105 -24.22 11.57 10.39
C TYR A 105 -25.60 12.21 10.32
N LEU A 106 -26.54 11.62 9.59
CA LEU A 106 -27.93 12.05 9.63
C LEU A 106 -28.65 11.37 10.81
N ASP A 107 -29.61 12.09 11.40
CA ASP A 107 -30.60 11.54 12.32
C ASP A 107 -31.98 12.16 12.06
N GLY A 108 -32.97 11.74 12.84
CA GLY A 108 -34.33 12.28 12.80
C GLY A 108 -34.90 12.40 11.39
N GLN A 109 -35.48 13.56 11.09
CA GLN A 109 -36.16 13.83 9.82
C GLN A 109 -35.21 13.79 8.61
N ALA A 110 -33.95 14.17 8.78
CA ALA A 110 -32.97 14.09 7.69
C ALA A 110 -32.63 12.63 7.33
N LEU A 111 -32.53 11.75 8.32
CA LEU A 111 -32.29 10.33 8.08
C LEU A 111 -33.51 9.66 7.43
N GLU A 112 -34.72 9.99 7.89
CA GLU A 112 -35.96 9.51 7.26
C GLU A 112 -36.06 9.95 5.80
N TRP A 113 -35.72 11.21 5.51
CA TRP A 113 -35.64 11.71 4.14
C TRP A 113 -34.58 10.95 3.33
N ALA A 114 -33.44 10.59 3.93
CA ALA A 114 -32.37 9.91 3.21
C ALA A 114 -32.65 8.42 2.94
N ASP A 115 -33.46 7.73 3.77
CA ASP A 115 -33.73 6.29 3.65
C ASP A 115 -34.28 5.90 2.26
N GLN A 116 -35.09 6.79 1.66
CA GLN A 116 -35.65 6.58 0.32
C GLN A 116 -34.58 6.50 -0.78
N PHE A 117 -33.40 7.09 -0.55
CA PHE A 117 -32.26 7.08 -1.47
C PHE A 117 -31.20 6.06 -1.07
N ALA A 118 -31.05 5.81 0.23
CA ALA A 118 -30.04 4.89 0.78
C ALA A 118 -30.17 3.48 0.20
N LYS A 119 -31.40 2.99 -0.02
CA LYS A 119 -31.66 1.66 -0.61
C LYS A 119 -31.06 1.50 -2.00
N LYS A 120 -31.19 2.52 -2.87
CA LYS A 120 -30.54 2.54 -4.19
C LYS A 120 -29.02 2.60 -4.08
N LEU A 121 -28.54 3.36 -3.09
CA LEU A 121 -27.11 3.57 -2.86
C LEU A 121 -26.38 2.30 -2.40
N PHE A 122 -27.06 1.43 -1.64
CA PHE A 122 -26.53 0.13 -1.23
C PHE A 122 -26.53 -0.89 -2.37
N GLN A 123 -27.48 -0.78 -3.30
CA GLN A 123 -27.59 -1.67 -4.46
C GLN A 123 -26.62 -1.32 -5.61
N ALA A 124 -25.86 -0.22 -5.48
CA ALA A 124 -24.89 0.25 -6.49
C ALA A 124 -25.51 0.57 -7.86
N GLU A 125 -26.80 0.88 -7.91
CA GLU A 125 -27.50 1.31 -9.12
C GLU A 125 -27.35 2.83 -9.28
N PHE A 126 -26.33 3.26 -10.03
CA PHE A 126 -26.17 4.64 -10.51
C PHE A 126 -25.61 4.67 -11.93
#